data_AF-X1CA00-F1
#
_entry.id   AF-X1CA00-F1
#
_cell.length_a   1.000
_cell.length_b   1.000
_cell.length_c   1.000
_cell.angle_alpha   90.00
_cell.angle_beta   90.00
_cell.angle_gamma   90.00
#
_symmetry.space_group_name_H-M   'P 1'
#
loop_
_entity.id
_entity.type
_entity.pdbx_description
1 polymer ?
#
loop_
_entity_poly.entity_id
_entity_poly.type
_entity_poly.pdbx_seq_one_letter_code
_entity_poly.pdbx_strand_id
1 'polypeptide(L)'
;MGHVSHKLSNSLEGALAGGGDPATSPLYVFGPFLKLIVVAGVAQVTFGASVWLVIFTIAMVSAMYRLVMRWVTDGSGGSGLSEEEFGPWAVKLNAGITFIEYTLTFLVSIAALVTFVADRFPVLNDSFMFVQYRTVLAIGLSILTGWLVNRGPKVAA
;
A
#
# COMPACT_ATOMS: atom_id res chain seq x y z
N MET A 1 30.36 -22.21 2.27
CA MET A 1 29.52 -21.08 2.71
C MET A 1 28.10 -21.38 2.30
N GLY A 2 27.19 -21.60 3.26
CA GLY A 2 25.79 -21.93 2.97
C GLY A 2 25.09 -20.75 2.30
N HIS A 3 24.45 -21.01 1.16
CA HIS A 3 23.70 -20.01 0.40
C HIS A 3 22.44 -19.63 1.21
N VAL A 4 22.48 -18.55 1.98
CA VAL A 4 21.30 -18.06 2.69
C VAL A 4 20.36 -17.47 1.65
N SER A 5 19.28 -18.19 1.34
CA SER A 5 18.24 -17.69 0.43
C SER A 5 17.43 -16.62 1.14
N HIS A 6 17.42 -15.41 0.58
CA HIS A 6 16.60 -14.29 1.05
C HIS A 6 15.16 -14.37 0.54
N LYS A 7 14.80 -15.42 -0.21
CA LYS A 7 13.46 -15.63 -0.77
C LYS A 7 12.47 -16.10 0.30
N LEU A 8 11.20 -15.77 0.09
CA LEU A 8 10.09 -16.34 0.85
C LEU A 8 10.02 -17.85 0.60
N SER A 9 9.74 -18.59 1.67
CA SER A 9 9.85 -20.05 1.71
C SER A 9 8.51 -20.78 1.59
N ASN A 10 7.39 -20.09 1.85
CA ASN A 10 6.06 -20.67 1.83
C ASN A 10 4.98 -19.64 1.44
N SER A 11 3.77 -20.13 1.15
CA SER A 11 2.63 -19.32 0.73
C SER A 11 2.12 -18.37 1.82
N LEU A 12 2.31 -18.72 3.10
CA LEU A 12 1.90 -17.88 4.23
C LEU A 12 2.82 -16.66 4.35
N GLU A 13 4.14 -16.85 4.24
CA GLU A 13 5.12 -15.76 4.13
C GLU A 13 4.83 -14.86 2.93
N GLY A 14 4.46 -15.45 1.78
CA GLY A 14 3.99 -14.71 0.61
C GLY A 14 2.72 -13.88 0.87
N ALA A 15 1.74 -14.46 1.55
CA ALA A 15 0.48 -13.79 1.89
C ALA A 15 0.67 -12.67 2.92
N LEU A 16 1.58 -12.82 3.89
CA LEU A 16 1.92 -11.77 4.84
C LEU A 16 2.66 -10.62 4.16
N ALA A 17 3.64 -10.94 3.32
CA ALA A 17 4.41 -9.95 2.57
C ALA A 17 3.53 -9.11 1.62
N GLY A 18 2.61 -9.77 0.90
CA GLY A 18 1.72 -9.11 -0.06
C GLY A 18 0.40 -8.60 0.53
N GLY A 19 -0.01 -9.10 1.69
CA GLY A 19 -1.32 -8.81 2.29
C GLY A 19 -1.34 -7.55 3.18
N GLY A 20 -0.18 -7.02 3.56
CA GLY A 20 -0.08 -5.84 4.43
C GLY A 20 -0.69 -4.57 3.80
N ASP A 21 -0.42 -4.33 2.52
CA ASP A 21 -0.92 -3.16 1.78
C ASP A 21 -2.47 -3.12 1.69
N PRO A 22 -3.16 -4.16 1.20
CA PRO A 22 -4.63 -4.17 1.18
C PRO A 22 -5.25 -4.18 2.59
N ALA A 23 -4.58 -4.76 3.59
CA ALA A 23 -5.08 -4.79 4.97
C ALA A 23 -4.94 -3.44 5.71
N THR A 24 -3.93 -2.64 5.36
CA THR A 24 -3.68 -1.33 6.00
C THR A 24 -4.40 -0.18 5.30
N SER A 25 -4.73 -0.34 4.00
CA SER A 25 -5.48 0.64 3.20
C SER A 25 -6.73 1.22 3.88
N PRO A 26 -7.57 0.43 4.59
CA PRO A 26 -8.75 0.98 5.25
C PRO A 26 -8.45 1.98 6.37
N LEU A 27 -7.28 1.90 7.00
CA LEU A 27 -6.93 2.70 8.18
C LEU A 27 -6.75 4.18 7.86
N TYR A 28 -6.30 4.51 6.64
CA TYR A 28 -6.06 5.90 6.22
C TYR A 28 -7.03 6.40 5.15
N VAL A 29 -7.64 5.52 4.35
CA VAL A 29 -8.58 5.92 3.30
C VAL A 29 -9.98 6.22 3.85
N PHE A 30 -10.48 5.43 4.82
CA PHE A 30 -11.87 5.56 5.25
C PHE A 30 -12.08 6.55 6.40
N GLY A 31 -11.23 6.58 7.43
CA GLY A 31 -11.49 7.39 8.63
C GLY A 31 -11.70 8.90 8.36
N PRO A 32 -10.69 9.61 7.83
CA PRO A 32 -10.80 11.05 7.55
C PRO A 32 -11.79 11.40 6.44
N PHE A 33 -11.84 10.60 5.37
CA PHE A 33 -12.71 10.85 4.22
C PHE A 33 -14.19 10.63 4.55
N LEU A 34 -14.53 9.56 5.28
CA LEU A 34 -15.90 9.32 5.74
C LEU A 34 -16.35 10.42 6.71
N LYS A 35 -15.46 10.92 7.58
CA LYS A 35 -15.77 12.04 8.47
C LYS A 35 -16.11 13.31 7.69
N LEU A 36 -15.38 13.61 6.61
CA LEU A 36 -15.68 14.75 5.74
C LEU A 36 -17.02 14.60 5.01
N ILE A 37 -17.34 13.41 4.49
CA ILE A 37 -18.62 13.13 3.83
C ILE A 37 -19.79 13.23 4.82
N VAL A 38 -19.63 12.72 6.03
CA VAL A 38 -20.65 12.80 7.09
C VAL A 38 -20.89 14.25 7.51
N VAL A 39 -19.83 15.05 7.66
CA VAL A 39 -19.93 16.50 7.95
C VAL A 39 -20.61 17.27 6.82
N ALA A 40 -20.50 16.82 5.57
CA ALA A 40 -21.13 17.43 4.40
C ALA A 40 -22.66 17.17 4.27
N GLY A 41 -23.28 16.46 5.21
CA GLY A 41 -24.75 16.46 5.40
C GLY A 41 -25.59 15.61 4.44
N VAL A 42 -25.01 14.94 3.45
CA VAL A 42 -25.73 14.03 2.52
C VAL A 42 -25.65 12.56 3.00
N ALA A 43 -25.56 12.35 4.32
CA ALA A 43 -24.81 11.23 4.88
C ALA A 43 -25.46 9.83 4.87
N GLN A 44 -26.73 9.65 4.48
CA GLN A 44 -27.35 8.30 4.53
C GLN A 44 -27.40 7.61 3.16
N VAL A 45 -27.89 8.28 2.12
CA VAL A 45 -28.08 7.67 0.79
C VAL A 45 -26.74 7.55 0.05
N THR A 46 -25.92 8.60 0.06
CA THR A 46 -24.59 8.58 -0.56
C THR A 46 -23.64 7.67 0.20
N PHE A 47 -23.79 7.51 1.51
CA PHE A 47 -22.93 6.63 2.31
C PHE A 47 -23.22 5.16 2.03
N GLY A 48 -24.50 4.76 2.01
CA GLY A 48 -24.88 3.39 1.61
C GLY A 48 -24.43 3.07 0.19
N ALA A 49 -24.67 3.97 -0.76
CA ALA A 49 -24.24 3.78 -2.16
C ALA A 49 -22.72 3.71 -2.30
N SER A 50 -21.96 4.57 -1.60
CA SER A 50 -20.49 4.58 -1.66
C SER A 50 -19.89 3.31 -1.06
N VAL A 51 -20.42 2.82 0.06
CA VAL A 51 -19.96 1.56 0.68
C VAL A 51 -20.24 0.37 -0.23
N TRP A 52 -21.44 0.28 -0.81
CA TRP A 52 -21.76 -0.79 -1.75
C TRP A 52 -20.92 -0.72 -3.02
N LEU A 53 -20.62 0.48 -3.52
CA LEU A 53 -19.72 0.67 -4.66
C LEU A 53 -18.31 0.18 -4.33
N VAL A 54 -17.78 0.49 -3.14
CA VAL A 54 -16.49 -0.04 -2.68
C VAL A 54 -16.49 -1.56 -2.60
N ILE A 55 -17.51 -2.16 -1.96
CA ILE A 55 -17.63 -3.62 -1.86
C ILE A 55 -17.69 -4.25 -3.25
N PHE A 56 -18.48 -3.66 -4.15
CA PHE A 56 -18.59 -4.12 -5.53
C PHE A 56 -17.26 -4.00 -6.28
N THR A 57 -16.54 -2.89 -6.14
CA THR A 57 -15.21 -2.71 -6.74
C THR A 57 -14.24 -3.77 -6.22
N ILE A 58 -14.19 -4.02 -4.92
CA ILE A 58 -13.34 -5.07 -4.33
C ILE A 58 -13.70 -6.43 -4.92
N ALA A 59 -14.99 -6.78 -4.99
CA ALA A 59 -15.46 -8.05 -5.53
C ALA A 59 -15.11 -8.21 -7.01
N MET A 60 -15.35 -7.18 -7.82
CA MET A 60 -15.08 -7.16 -9.26
C MET A 60 -13.58 -7.28 -9.53
N VAL A 61 -12.77 -6.45 -8.89
CA VAL A 61 -11.31 -6.47 -9.02
C VAL A 61 -10.74 -7.81 -8.57
N SER A 62 -11.23 -8.38 -7.46
CA SER A 62 -10.82 -9.72 -6.99
C SER A 62 -11.15 -10.82 -8.02
N ALA A 63 -12.33 -10.75 -8.64
CA ALA A 63 -12.73 -11.69 -9.68
C ALA A 63 -11.86 -11.54 -10.95
N MET A 64 -11.55 -10.30 -11.36
CA MET A 64 -10.67 -10.02 -12.49
C MET A 64 -9.25 -10.54 -12.24
N TYR A 65 -8.64 -10.19 -11.10
CA TYR A 65 -7.29 -10.66 -10.76
C TYR A 65 -7.22 -12.18 -10.64
N ARG A 66 -8.29 -12.85 -10.19
CA ARG A 66 -8.37 -14.32 -10.21
C ARG A 66 -8.25 -14.90 -11.62
N LEU A 67 -8.85 -14.25 -12.62
CA LEU A 67 -8.73 -14.70 -14.01
C LEU A 67 -7.32 -14.44 -14.55
N VAL A 68 -6.78 -13.25 -14.29
CA VAL A 68 -5.41 -12.89 -14.69
C VAL A 68 -4.39 -13.87 -14.10
N MET A 69 -4.47 -14.19 -12.80
CA MET A 69 -3.58 -15.16 -12.15
C MET A 69 -3.69 -16.59 -12.70
N ARG A 70 -4.77 -16.92 -13.43
CA ARG A 70 -4.92 -18.21 -14.11
C ARG A 70 -4.32 -18.19 -15.52
N TRP A 71 -4.35 -17.05 -16.19
CA TRP A 71 -3.84 -16.87 -17.54
C TRP A 71 -2.34 -16.58 -17.55
N VAL A 72 -1.87 -15.78 -16.60
CA VAL A 72 -0.49 -15.35 -16.43
C VAL A 72 0.12 -16.11 -15.24
N THR A 73 0.89 -17.16 -15.54
CA THR A 73 1.43 -18.09 -14.52
C THR A 73 2.94 -17.95 -14.31
N ASP A 74 3.59 -17.15 -15.14
CA ASP A 74 5.03 -16.85 -15.10
C ASP A 74 5.41 -15.88 -13.96
N GLY A 75 4.42 -15.24 -13.33
CA GLY A 75 4.63 -14.27 -12.25
C GLY A 75 5.10 -12.90 -12.74
N SER A 76 5.00 -12.60 -14.04
CA SER A 76 5.39 -11.32 -14.62
C SER A 76 4.44 -10.16 -14.23
N GLY A 77 3.24 -10.50 -13.77
CA GLY A 77 2.27 -9.56 -13.24
C GLY A 77 1.68 -8.64 -14.32
N GLY A 78 1.26 -7.44 -13.91
CA GLY A 78 0.61 -6.48 -14.82
C GLY A 78 1.53 -5.94 -15.92
N SER A 79 2.85 -5.85 -15.67
CA SER A 79 3.82 -5.34 -16.64
C SER A 79 4.12 -6.35 -17.74
N GLY A 80 4.31 -7.64 -17.41
CA GLY A 80 4.49 -8.68 -18.43
C GLY A 80 3.27 -8.82 -19.33
N LEU A 81 2.07 -8.88 -18.74
CA LEU A 81 0.82 -8.90 -19.50
C LEU A 81 0.69 -7.67 -20.42
N SER A 82 1.11 -6.50 -19.96
CA SER A 82 1.04 -5.27 -20.77
C SER A 82 1.98 -5.32 -21.98
N GLU A 83 3.13 -5.98 -21.87
CA GLU A 83 4.09 -6.14 -22.98
C GLU A 83 3.56 -7.06 -24.05
N GLU A 84 3.11 -8.24 -23.64
CA GLU A 84 2.73 -9.31 -24.55
C GLU A 84 1.46 -8.95 -25.34
N GLU A 85 0.50 -8.28 -24.69
CA GLU A 85 -0.80 -7.98 -25.29
C GLU A 85 -0.85 -6.63 -26.00
N PHE A 86 -0.14 -5.61 -25.49
CA PHE A 86 -0.27 -4.22 -25.98
C PHE A 86 1.05 -3.63 -26.53
N GLY A 87 2.16 -4.35 -26.38
CA GLY A 87 3.47 -4.01 -26.91
C GLY A 87 4.34 -3.16 -25.97
N PRO A 88 5.60 -2.86 -26.37
CA PRO A 88 6.62 -2.30 -25.47
C PRO A 88 6.34 -0.90 -24.92
N TRP A 89 5.44 -0.12 -25.55
CA TRP A 89 5.07 1.20 -25.05
C TRP A 89 4.14 1.11 -23.83
N ALA A 90 3.26 0.10 -23.80
CA ALA A 90 2.29 -0.10 -22.73
C ALA A 90 2.99 -0.50 -21.43
N VAL A 91 4.06 -1.32 -21.52
CA VAL A 91 4.92 -1.64 -20.38
C VAL A 91 5.52 -0.41 -19.75
N LYS A 92 6.04 0.52 -20.55
CA LYS A 92 6.70 1.73 -20.04
C LYS A 92 5.71 2.59 -19.27
N LEU A 93 4.49 2.70 -19.79
CA LEU A 93 3.41 3.44 -19.13
C LEU A 93 2.98 2.73 -17.84
N ASN A 94 2.75 1.42 -17.89
CA ASN A 94 2.37 0.63 -16.72
C ASN A 94 3.45 0.71 -15.63
N ALA A 95 4.73 0.53 -15.98
CA ALA A 95 5.85 0.68 -15.06
C ALA A 95 5.93 2.09 -14.45
N GLY A 96 5.65 3.13 -15.23
CA GLY A 96 5.56 4.50 -14.74
C GLY A 96 4.44 4.69 -13.71
N ILE A 97 3.25 4.15 -13.99
CA ILE A 97 2.13 4.17 -13.04
C ILE A 97 2.49 3.40 -11.77
N THR A 98 3.02 2.19 -11.89
CA THR A 98 3.43 1.36 -10.74
C THR A 98 4.49 2.06 -9.88
N PHE A 99 5.44 2.76 -10.49
CA PHE A 99 6.44 3.55 -9.74
C PHE A 99 5.78 4.66 -8.91
N ILE A 100 4.85 5.40 -9.50
CA ILE A 100 4.09 6.45 -8.79
C ILE A 100 3.26 5.83 -7.69
N GLU A 101 2.54 4.74 -7.98
CA GLU A 101 1.69 4.03 -7.03
C GLU A 101 2.50 3.56 -5.81
N TYR A 102 3.61 2.84 -6.01
CA TYR A 102 4.47 2.40 -4.91
C TYR A 102 5.06 3.55 -4.11
N THR A 103 5.43 4.64 -4.77
CA THR A 103 5.93 5.84 -4.08
C THR A 103 4.84 6.45 -3.19
N LEU A 104 3.63 6.62 -3.71
CA LEU A 104 2.51 7.18 -2.96
C LEU A 104 2.06 6.25 -1.83
N THR A 105 1.94 4.94 -2.08
CA THR A 105 1.59 3.94 -1.06
C THR A 105 2.58 3.98 0.10
N PHE A 106 3.88 4.06 -0.18
CA PHE A 106 4.89 4.19 0.86
C PHE A 106 4.72 5.47 1.68
N LEU A 107 4.58 6.62 1.01
CA LEU A 107 4.45 7.92 1.68
C LEU A 107 3.18 7.99 2.54
N VAL A 108 2.04 7.54 2.01
CA VAL A 108 0.76 7.53 2.72
C VAL A 108 0.80 6.57 3.91
N SER A 109 1.42 5.39 3.75
CA SER A 109 1.57 4.43 4.85
C SER A 109 2.43 4.97 5.99
N ILE A 110 3.56 5.63 5.68
CA ILE A 110 4.40 6.28 6.70
C ILE A 110 3.65 7.44 7.37
N ALA A 111 2.94 8.25 6.60
CA ALA A 111 2.16 9.36 7.15
C ALA A 111 1.05 8.86 8.11
N ALA A 112 0.34 7.79 7.72
CA ALA A 112 -0.69 7.17 8.54
C ALA A 112 -0.11 6.59 9.84
N LEU A 113 1.00 5.85 9.74
CA LEU A 113 1.69 5.26 10.89
C LEU A 113 2.16 6.34 11.87
N VAL A 114 2.83 7.38 11.39
CA VAL A 114 3.33 8.47 12.23
C VAL A 114 2.19 9.23 12.89
N THR A 115 1.08 9.44 12.17
CA THR A 115 -0.12 10.06 12.73
C THR A 115 -0.69 9.20 13.86
N PHE A 116 -0.83 7.89 13.64
CA PHE A 116 -1.32 6.96 14.67
C PHE A 116 -0.42 6.94 15.91
N VAL A 117 0.90 6.97 15.73
CA VAL A 117 1.86 7.02 16.86
C VAL A 117 1.77 8.37 17.59
N ALA A 118 1.65 9.48 16.86
CA ALA A 118 1.51 10.82 17.45
C ALA A 118 0.19 10.99 18.22
N ASP A 119 -0.90 10.36 17.76
CA ASP A 119 -2.17 10.32 18.48
C ASP A 119 -2.05 9.59 19.83
N ARG A 120 -1.17 8.58 19.92
CA ARG A 120 -0.89 7.87 21.17
C ARG A 120 0.12 8.59 22.06
N PHE A 121 1.07 9.31 21.48
CA PHE A 121 2.13 10.04 22.17
C PHE A 121 2.16 11.51 21.74
N PRO A 122 1.34 12.38 22.38
CA PRO A 122 1.14 13.75 21.94
C PRO A 122 2.40 14.63 21.89
N VAL A 123 3.43 14.28 22.66
CA VAL A 123 4.76 14.93 22.67
C VAL A 123 5.39 14.97 21.26
N LEU A 124 5.01 14.04 20.37
CA LEU A 124 5.50 14.02 18.99
C LEU A 124 4.93 15.15 18.11
N ASN A 125 3.87 15.82 18.56
CA ASN A 125 3.31 17.01 17.89
C ASN A 125 4.07 18.29 18.25
N ASP A 126 4.90 18.25 19.29
CA ASP A 126 5.73 19.39 19.66
C ASP A 126 6.81 19.65 18.59
N SER A 127 7.17 20.92 18.45
CA SER A 127 8.15 21.38 17.48
C SER A 127 9.43 21.77 18.19
N PHE A 128 10.57 21.27 17.71
CA PHE A 128 11.89 21.70 18.16
C PHE A 128 12.68 22.23 16.96
N MET A 129 13.15 23.47 17.04
CA MET A 129 13.86 24.16 15.95
C MET A 129 13.12 24.07 14.59
N PHE A 130 11.83 24.40 14.55
CA PHE A 130 10.96 24.39 13.35
C PHE A 130 10.68 23.02 12.72
N VAL A 131 11.21 21.93 13.29
CA VAL A 131 10.90 20.56 12.86
C VAL A 131 10.03 19.91 13.93
N GLN A 132 8.87 19.39 13.52
CA GLN A 132 8.03 18.59 14.41
C GLN A 132 8.69 17.23 14.65
N TYR A 133 8.64 16.72 15.88
CA TYR A 133 9.20 15.41 16.20
C TYR A 133 8.61 14.28 15.35
N ARG A 134 7.34 14.41 14.94
CA ARG A 134 6.70 13.50 13.98
C ARG A 134 7.45 13.41 12.63
N THR A 135 8.02 14.51 12.15
CA THR A 135 8.77 14.53 10.89
C THR A 135 10.09 13.78 11.04
N VAL A 136 10.77 13.93 12.18
CA VAL A 136 11.98 13.18 12.49
C VAL A 136 11.68 11.69 12.58
N LEU A 137 10.57 11.32 13.23
CA LEU A 137 10.09 9.94 13.28
C LEU A 137 9.80 9.38 11.88
N ALA A 138 9.12 10.13 11.02
CA ALA A 138 8.84 9.73 9.64
C ALA A 138 10.12 9.45 8.84
N ILE A 139 11.12 10.33 8.94
CA ILE A 139 12.41 10.16 8.29
C ILE A 139 13.13 8.91 8.82
N GLY A 140 13.18 8.75 10.15
CA GLY A 140 13.83 7.59 10.79
C GLY A 140 13.18 6.26 10.37
N LEU A 141 11.85 6.19 10.37
CA LEU A 141 11.10 5.02 9.90
C LEU A 141 11.34 4.76 8.41
N SER A 142 11.41 5.81 7.58
CA SER A 142 11.64 5.64 6.15
C SER A 142 13.03 5.05 5.85
N ILE A 143 14.06 5.54 6.54
CA ILE A 143 15.43 5.01 6.44
C ILE A 143 15.48 3.56 6.94
N LEU A 144 14.84 3.27 8.08
CA LEU A 144 14.79 1.93 8.65
C LEU A 144 14.11 0.94 7.67
N THR A 145 12.98 1.32 7.10
CA THR A 145 12.28 0.48 6.11
C THR A 145 13.14 0.26 4.88
N GLY A 146 13.77 1.29 4.34
CA GLY A 146 14.71 1.15 3.21
C GLY A 146 15.87 0.21 3.53
N TRP A 147 16.42 0.29 4.75
CA TRP A 147 17.47 -0.61 5.21
C TRP A 147 16.99 -2.06 5.37
N LEU A 148 15.78 -2.28 5.90
CA LEU A 148 15.18 -3.62 6.03
C LEU A 148 14.92 -4.26 4.67
N VAL A 149 14.34 -3.52 3.72
CA VAL A 149 14.05 -4.02 2.37
C VAL A 149 15.33 -4.40 1.63
N ASN A 150 16.42 -3.65 1.83
CA ASN A 150 17.74 -3.97 1.27
C ASN A 150 18.35 -5.28 1.83
N ARG A 151 17.85 -5.82 2.95
CA ARG A 151 18.25 -7.13 3.49
C ARG A 151 17.45 -8.30 2.91
N GLY A 152 16.51 -8.03 2.02
CA GLY A 152 15.77 -9.02 1.26
C GLY A 152 14.38 -9.31 1.83
N PRO A 153 13.49 -9.94 1.02
CA PRO A 153 12.06 -10.01 1.31
C PRO A 153 11.74 -10.81 2.56
N LYS A 154 12.55 -11.81 2.93
CA LYS A 154 12.37 -12.58 4.16
C LYS A 154 12.53 -11.76 5.45
N VAL A 155 13.29 -10.66 5.41
CA VAL A 155 13.52 -9.77 6.56
C VAL A 155 12.47 -8.65 6.60
N ALA A 156 11.85 -8.36 5.47
CA ALA A 156 10.88 -7.26 5.31
C ALA A 156 9.41 -7.70 5.37
N ALA A 157 9.13 -9.01 5.23
CA ALA A 157 7.81 -9.63 5.36
C ALA A 157 7.47 -9.94 6.82
#